data_AF-A0A5C7FRQ1-F1
#
_entry.id   AF-A0A5C7FRQ1-F1
#
_cell.length_a   1.000
_cell.length_b   1.000
_cell.length_c   1.000
_cell.angle_alpha   90.00
_cell.angle_beta   90.00
_cell.angle_gamma   90.00
#
_symmetry.space_group_name_H-M   'P 1'
#
loop_
_entity.id
_entity.type
_entity.pdbx_description
1 polymer ?
#
loop_
_entity_poly.entity_id
_entity_poly.type
_entity_poly.pdbx_seq_one_letter_code
_entity_poly.pdbx_strand_id
1 'polypeptide(L)'
;MTQNISLTTWQKKQAALLYYFSSSSYLEGLRDRVYQIKSFAESKVNQSRIEGRDRFLHSAQWGDRDTTENWSNCAWQFLADFQQSVTKAISDRSSNIFHVTGTHQCARGLSEYSMQWATVDEEEQFDAMFAELSNYARKIDSTMQKRYQVSWWSDFELALAWVDHASAMQTIPKFRVLPEVISGTDQVPPRTGVYVAVDDPHASLQFAWNGSPHGKLIPSSTFNDLGLAALAAVGRSRLWIDEAAMRDFVLANLSNPDLASDEYANSSLSLALAPSLVARYAFTARPTHWCFVEIVEGEFESIEEVETSTPSATRATQRFQAGDKCQNSGYYFTPARLESRRRFEHGEAFPDVESSYGKTIWQWDTQQD
;
A
#
# COMPACT_ATOMS: atom_id res chain seq x y z
N MET A 1 -6.78 -31.78 -1.68
CA MET A 1 -7.72 -30.88 -2.36
C MET A 1 -7.06 -29.51 -2.41
N THR A 2 -6.58 -29.09 -3.57
CA THR A 2 -6.00 -27.75 -3.77
C THR A 2 -7.13 -26.74 -3.71
N GLN A 3 -7.21 -25.95 -2.63
CA GLN A 3 -8.08 -24.78 -2.61
C GLN A 3 -7.66 -23.86 -3.77
N ASN A 4 -8.62 -23.49 -4.61
CA ASN A 4 -8.39 -22.61 -5.74
C ASN A 4 -8.32 -21.18 -5.20
N ILE A 5 -7.12 -20.74 -4.82
CA ILE A 5 -6.91 -19.39 -4.26
C ILE A 5 -6.96 -18.40 -5.42
N SER A 6 -7.99 -17.56 -5.46
CA SER A 6 -8.11 -16.46 -6.41
C SER A 6 -7.93 -15.12 -5.69
N LEU A 7 -7.16 -14.21 -6.28
CA LEU A 7 -7.02 -12.87 -5.73
C LEU A 7 -8.33 -12.09 -5.86
N THR A 8 -8.71 -11.41 -4.78
CA THR A 8 -9.73 -10.36 -4.84
C THR A 8 -9.24 -9.18 -5.68
N THR A 9 -10.15 -8.33 -6.18
CA THR A 9 -9.81 -7.06 -6.86
C THR A 9 -8.81 -6.24 -6.05
N TRP A 10 -9.03 -6.18 -4.74
CA TRP A 10 -8.18 -5.43 -3.84
C TRP A 10 -6.76 -6.02 -3.77
N GLN A 11 -6.63 -7.34 -3.65
CA GLN A 11 -5.33 -8.00 -3.66
C GLN A 11 -4.61 -7.87 -5.02
N LYS A 12 -5.35 -7.83 -6.14
CA LYS A 12 -4.76 -7.53 -7.46
C LYS A 12 -4.15 -6.13 -7.52
N LYS A 13 -4.83 -5.12 -6.95
CA LYS A 13 -4.29 -3.75 -6.82
C LYS A 13 -3.00 -3.73 -5.99
N GLN A 14 -2.99 -4.43 -4.85
CA GLN A 14 -1.79 -4.55 -4.02
C GLN A 14 -0.64 -5.25 -4.77
N ALA A 15 -0.93 -6.35 -5.47
CA ALA A 15 0.07 -7.06 -6.26
C ALA A 15 0.66 -6.18 -7.37
N ALA A 16 -0.18 -5.43 -8.09
CA ALA A 16 0.26 -4.49 -9.11
C ALA A 16 1.21 -3.42 -8.55
N LEU A 17 0.86 -2.80 -7.41
CA LEU A 17 1.73 -1.81 -6.74
C LEU A 17 3.08 -2.41 -6.33
N LEU A 18 3.07 -3.58 -5.69
CA LEU A 18 4.29 -4.22 -5.21
C LEU A 18 5.20 -4.65 -6.37
N TYR A 19 4.64 -5.17 -7.47
CA TYR A 19 5.40 -5.44 -8.68
C TYR A 19 5.93 -4.17 -9.35
N TYR A 20 5.14 -3.10 -9.36
CA TYR A 20 5.55 -1.82 -9.89
C TYR A 20 6.71 -1.21 -9.09
N PHE A 21 6.60 -1.08 -7.76
CA PHE A 21 7.64 -0.52 -6.91
C PHE A 21 8.89 -1.39 -6.82
N SER A 22 8.78 -2.69 -7.09
CA SER A 22 9.92 -3.61 -7.17
C SER A 22 10.53 -3.71 -8.57
N SER A 23 9.94 -3.10 -9.59
CA SER A 23 10.42 -3.22 -10.98
C SER A 23 11.75 -2.48 -11.23
N SER A 24 12.48 -2.94 -12.26
CA SER A 24 13.70 -2.24 -12.72
C SER A 24 13.40 -0.84 -13.23
N SER A 25 12.28 -0.64 -13.94
CA SER A 25 11.89 0.67 -14.46
C SER A 25 11.61 1.68 -13.35
N TYR A 26 10.99 1.26 -12.24
CA TYR A 26 10.80 2.13 -11.08
C TYR A 26 12.14 2.48 -10.42
N LEU A 27 13.06 1.51 -10.26
CA LEU A 27 14.39 1.79 -9.73
C LEU A 27 15.22 2.73 -10.64
N GLU A 28 15.08 2.61 -11.96
CA GLU A 28 15.67 3.54 -12.93
C GLU A 28 15.05 4.94 -12.82
N GLY A 29 13.75 5.04 -12.58
CA GLY A 29 13.08 6.31 -12.29
C GLY A 29 13.61 7.01 -11.03
N LEU A 30 14.02 6.24 -10.01
CA LEU A 30 14.74 6.78 -8.84
C LEU A 30 16.13 7.29 -9.23
N ARG A 31 16.88 6.49 -9.99
CA ARG A 31 18.22 6.87 -10.49
C ARG A 31 18.17 8.21 -11.23
N ASP A 32 17.19 8.39 -12.11
CA ASP A 32 17.05 9.60 -12.90
C ASP A 32 16.75 10.84 -12.03
N ARG A 33 15.95 10.69 -10.96
CA ARG A 33 15.71 11.76 -9.97
C ARG A 33 16.96 12.12 -9.18
N VAL A 34 17.74 11.11 -8.77
CA VAL A 34 19.03 11.35 -8.08
C VAL A 34 19.99 12.11 -9.00
N TYR A 35 20.05 11.76 -10.29
CA TYR A 35 20.83 12.53 -11.26
C TYR A 35 20.36 13.98 -11.38
N GLN A 36 19.04 14.20 -11.49
CA GLN A 36 18.48 15.54 -11.65
C GLN A 36 18.81 16.45 -10.47
N ILE A 37 18.59 16.00 -9.23
CA ILE A 37 18.88 16.83 -8.05
C ILE A 37 20.37 17.11 -7.89
N LYS A 38 21.22 16.12 -8.22
CA LYS A 38 22.67 16.29 -8.16
C LYS A 38 23.16 17.31 -9.18
N SER A 39 22.71 17.20 -10.43
CA SER A 39 23.04 18.18 -11.48
C SER A 39 22.51 19.57 -11.16
N PHE A 40 21.31 19.66 -10.57
CA PHE A 40 20.77 20.94 -10.08
C PHE A 40 21.69 21.56 -9.03
N ALA A 41 22.02 20.80 -7.98
CA ALA A 41 22.89 21.30 -6.90
C ALA A 41 24.27 21.73 -7.40
N GLU A 42 24.92 20.92 -8.25
CA GLU A 42 26.22 21.25 -8.86
C GLU A 42 26.15 22.55 -9.67
N SER A 43 25.08 22.72 -10.47
CA SER A 43 24.87 23.95 -11.23
C SER A 43 24.72 25.17 -10.31
N LYS A 44 23.99 25.04 -9.19
CA LYS A 44 23.77 26.15 -8.26
C LYS A 44 25.00 26.49 -7.44
N VAL A 45 25.78 25.49 -7.01
CA VAL A 45 27.08 25.70 -6.37
C VAL A 45 28.01 26.49 -7.30
N ASN A 46 28.10 26.10 -8.57
CA ASN A 46 28.93 26.82 -9.55
C ASN A 46 28.44 28.26 -9.78
N GLN A 47 27.12 28.47 -9.86
CA GLN A 47 26.55 29.81 -9.98
C GLN A 47 26.89 30.68 -8.75
N SER A 48 26.78 30.14 -7.54
CA SER A 48 27.15 30.84 -6.30
C SER A 48 28.60 31.31 -6.32
N ARG A 49 29.53 30.45 -6.78
CA ARG A 49 30.95 30.79 -6.95
C ARG A 49 31.16 31.95 -7.93
N ILE A 50 30.51 31.90 -9.09
CA ILE A 50 30.61 32.95 -10.13
C ILE A 50 30.10 34.30 -9.61
N GLU A 51 28.99 34.29 -8.87
CA GLU A 51 28.39 35.51 -8.30
C GLU A 51 29.12 36.01 -7.04
N GLY A 52 30.00 35.17 -6.48
CA GLY A 52 30.75 35.44 -5.26
C GLY A 52 29.83 35.66 -4.06
N ARG A 53 28.78 34.85 -3.91
CA ARG A 53 27.71 35.09 -2.91
C ARG A 53 28.20 35.02 -1.47
N ASP A 54 29.14 34.13 -1.17
CA ASP A 54 29.70 33.96 0.17
C ASP A 54 30.36 35.24 0.72
N ARG A 55 30.78 36.19 -0.14
CA ARG A 55 31.30 37.51 0.31
C ARG A 55 30.28 38.35 1.08
N PHE A 56 29.00 38.02 0.98
CA PHE A 56 27.91 38.69 1.67
C PHE A 56 27.46 37.95 2.94
N LEU A 57 28.02 36.76 3.20
CA LEU A 57 27.69 35.93 4.35
C LEU A 57 28.74 36.15 5.45
N HIS A 58 28.60 37.28 6.16
CA HIS A 58 29.47 37.62 7.28
C HIS A 58 28.77 37.36 8.62
N SER A 59 29.44 36.63 9.51
CA SER A 59 28.99 36.39 10.88
C SER A 59 29.86 37.15 11.88
N ALA A 60 29.26 37.92 12.78
CA ALA A 60 29.98 38.60 13.85
C ALA A 60 30.74 37.64 14.79
N GLN A 61 30.29 36.37 14.89
CA GLN A 61 30.93 35.34 15.72
C GLN A 61 31.97 34.52 14.95
N TRP A 62 31.74 34.26 13.65
CA TRP A 62 32.51 33.28 12.88
C TRP A 62 33.28 33.87 11.69
N GLY A 63 33.18 35.19 11.45
CA GLY A 63 33.80 35.86 10.31
C GLY A 63 33.12 35.52 8.98
N ASP A 64 33.90 35.55 7.91
CA ASP A 64 33.43 35.23 6.55
C ASP A 64 33.05 33.75 6.46
N ARG A 65 31.83 33.49 6.00
CA ARG A 65 31.27 32.16 5.88
C ARG A 65 31.52 31.60 4.49
N ASP A 66 32.31 30.53 4.41
CA ASP A 66 32.53 29.77 3.17
C ASP A 66 31.51 28.62 3.03
N THR A 67 30.22 29.00 2.97
CA THR A 67 29.12 28.03 2.94
C THR A 67 29.04 27.27 1.63
N THR A 68 29.44 27.88 0.51
CA THR A 68 29.49 27.23 -0.79
C THR A 68 30.53 26.10 -0.79
N GLU A 69 31.77 26.38 -0.35
CA GLU A 69 32.80 25.34 -0.29
C GLU A 69 32.49 24.27 0.75
N ASN A 70 31.97 24.65 1.92
CA ASN A 70 31.59 23.66 2.93
C ASN A 70 30.51 22.69 2.41
N TRP A 71 29.48 23.20 1.74
CA TRP A 71 28.45 22.35 1.15
C TRP A 71 29.01 21.50 0.01
N SER A 72 29.82 22.09 -0.88
CA SER A 72 30.44 21.39 -2.01
C SER A 72 31.36 20.25 -1.57
N ASN A 73 32.12 20.42 -0.49
CA ASN A 73 33.09 19.43 -0.03
C ASN A 73 32.47 18.35 0.87
N CYS A 74 31.38 18.67 1.56
CA CYS A 74 30.81 17.79 2.58
C CYS A 74 29.40 17.30 2.23
N ALA A 75 28.46 18.20 1.93
CA ALA A 75 27.06 17.86 1.70
C ALA A 75 26.85 17.12 0.36
N TRP A 76 27.55 17.55 -0.69
CA TRP A 76 27.47 16.93 -2.02
C TRP A 76 27.79 15.43 -2.00
N GLN A 77 28.70 15.00 -1.11
CA GLN A 77 29.09 13.60 -1.00
C GLN A 77 27.92 12.68 -0.66
N PHE A 78 26.93 13.15 0.12
CA PHE A 78 25.74 12.37 0.42
C PHE A 78 24.87 12.08 -0.81
N LEU A 79 24.77 13.02 -1.74
CA LEU A 79 24.10 12.80 -3.03
C LEU A 79 24.89 11.83 -3.91
N ALA A 80 26.22 11.93 -3.90
CA ALA A 80 27.09 11.01 -4.65
C ALA A 80 27.03 9.57 -4.10
N ASP A 81 27.05 9.40 -2.78
CA ASP A 81 26.91 8.10 -2.11
C ASP A 81 25.51 7.51 -2.37
N PHE A 82 24.47 8.34 -2.35
CA PHE A 82 23.13 7.90 -2.68
C PHE A 82 23.06 7.41 -4.15
N GLN A 83 23.60 8.17 -5.09
CA GLN A 83 23.70 7.76 -6.49
C GLN A 83 24.43 6.42 -6.65
N GLN A 84 25.59 6.25 -5.99
CA GLN A 84 26.36 5.01 -6.02
C GLN A 84 25.55 3.83 -5.48
N SER A 85 24.80 4.04 -4.39
CA SER A 85 23.94 3.00 -3.81
C SER A 85 22.83 2.57 -4.79
N VAL A 86 22.23 3.49 -5.55
CA VAL A 86 21.21 3.18 -6.55
C VAL A 86 21.83 2.43 -7.73
N THR A 87 22.99 2.84 -8.22
CA THR A 87 23.73 2.12 -9.28
C THR A 87 24.04 0.68 -8.85
N LYS A 88 24.48 0.49 -7.60
CA LYS A 88 24.69 -0.84 -7.03
C LYS A 88 23.38 -1.65 -7.00
N ALA A 89 22.29 -1.05 -6.52
CA ALA A 89 21.00 -1.72 -6.45
C ALA A 89 20.49 -2.16 -7.84
N ILE A 90 20.77 -1.40 -8.90
CA ILE A 90 20.46 -1.78 -10.29
C ILE A 90 21.28 -3.00 -10.72
N SER A 91 22.59 -2.99 -10.49
CA SER A 91 23.48 -4.12 -10.82
C SER A 91 23.04 -5.41 -10.12
N ASP A 92 22.68 -5.29 -8.84
CA ASP A 92 22.30 -6.40 -7.97
C ASP A 92 20.97 -7.08 -8.38
N ARG A 93 20.14 -6.42 -9.20
CA ARG A 93 18.85 -7.00 -9.68
C ARG A 93 19.05 -8.27 -10.50
N SER A 94 20.14 -8.37 -11.26
CA SER A 94 20.49 -9.57 -12.03
C SER A 94 20.67 -10.81 -11.14
N SER A 95 21.00 -10.60 -9.87
CA SER A 95 21.19 -11.66 -8.86
C SER A 95 19.99 -11.82 -7.93
N ASN A 96 18.83 -11.22 -8.25
CA ASN A 96 17.65 -11.17 -7.39
C ASN A 96 17.94 -10.62 -5.98
N ILE A 97 18.86 -9.66 -5.87
CA ILE A 97 19.16 -8.97 -4.61
C ILE A 97 18.49 -7.59 -4.64
N PHE A 98 17.75 -7.29 -3.59
CA PHE A 98 16.99 -6.05 -3.44
C PHE A 98 17.41 -5.35 -2.15
N HIS A 99 17.31 -4.02 -2.16
CA HIS A 99 17.80 -3.15 -1.08
C HIS A 99 16.77 -2.07 -0.78
N VAL A 100 16.73 -1.65 0.48
CA VAL A 100 16.26 -0.31 0.82
C VAL A 100 17.26 0.72 0.29
N THR A 101 16.77 1.90 -0.03
CA THR A 101 17.53 3.01 -0.58
C THR A 101 18.33 3.76 0.48
N GLY A 102 19.30 4.57 0.04
CA GLY A 102 20.11 5.42 0.91
C GLY A 102 19.44 6.74 1.33
N THR A 103 18.19 6.97 0.93
CA THR A 103 17.50 8.27 1.03
C THR A 103 17.52 8.87 2.43
N HIS A 104 17.19 8.09 3.47
CA HIS A 104 17.19 8.57 4.84
C HIS A 104 18.58 9.05 5.31
N GLN A 105 19.63 8.31 4.95
CA GLN A 105 21.01 8.69 5.31
C GLN A 105 21.44 9.94 4.54
N CYS A 106 21.05 10.04 3.27
CA CYS A 106 21.28 11.23 2.48
C CYS A 106 20.60 12.46 3.09
N ALA A 107 19.31 12.36 3.44
CA ALA A 107 18.53 13.43 4.04
C ALA A 107 19.16 13.92 5.37
N ARG A 108 19.52 12.98 6.25
CA ARG A 108 20.21 13.27 7.51
C ARG A 108 21.54 13.97 7.27
N GLY A 109 22.35 13.45 6.36
CA GLY A 109 23.63 14.03 6.01
C GLY A 109 23.50 15.47 5.48
N LEU A 110 22.56 15.70 4.55
CA LEU A 110 22.30 17.03 3.99
C LEU A 110 21.82 18.02 5.06
N SER A 111 20.99 17.59 6.01
CA SER A 111 20.45 18.48 7.06
C SER A 111 21.50 19.07 8.01
N GLU A 112 22.72 18.51 8.03
CA GLU A 112 23.83 19.04 8.82
C GLU A 112 24.53 20.24 8.15
N TYR A 113 24.20 20.54 6.88
CA TYR A 113 24.89 21.56 6.09
C TYR A 113 23.92 22.63 5.59
N SER A 114 24.23 23.88 5.94
CA SER A 114 23.47 25.05 5.50
C SER A 114 23.57 25.29 3.99
N MET A 115 22.45 25.64 3.37
CA MET A 115 22.35 26.10 1.98
C MET A 115 22.32 27.63 1.85
N GLN A 116 22.78 28.40 2.85
CA GLN A 116 22.82 29.89 2.81
C GLN A 116 23.51 30.51 1.58
N TRP A 117 24.30 29.73 0.83
CA TRP A 117 24.89 30.11 -0.45
C TRP A 117 23.89 30.14 -1.62
N ALA A 118 22.76 29.45 -1.50
CA ALA A 118 21.65 29.44 -2.45
C ALA A 118 20.73 30.65 -2.21
N THR A 119 20.03 31.09 -3.25
CA THR A 119 18.89 32.00 -3.04
C THR A 119 17.72 31.24 -2.42
N VAL A 120 16.76 31.96 -1.83
CA VAL A 120 15.55 31.35 -1.25
C VAL A 120 14.83 30.48 -2.28
N ASP A 121 14.59 31.00 -3.50
CA ASP A 121 13.96 30.23 -4.58
C ASP A 121 14.74 28.97 -4.99
N GLU A 122 16.08 29.01 -4.91
CA GLU A 122 16.94 27.87 -5.25
C GLU A 122 16.91 26.79 -4.16
N GLU A 123 16.89 27.19 -2.89
CA GLU A 123 16.73 26.30 -1.74
C GLU A 123 15.34 25.66 -1.74
N GLU A 124 14.28 26.45 -1.95
CA GLU A 124 12.90 25.94 -2.08
C GLU A 124 12.77 24.92 -3.24
N GLN A 125 13.42 25.18 -4.37
CA GLN A 125 13.45 24.24 -5.48
C GLN A 125 14.22 22.96 -5.14
N PHE A 126 15.37 23.07 -4.48
CA PHE A 126 16.13 21.91 -4.01
C PHE A 126 15.29 21.05 -3.06
N ASP A 127 14.64 21.67 -2.09
CA ASP A 127 13.79 21.00 -1.11
C ASP A 127 12.60 20.30 -1.77
N ALA A 128 11.95 20.96 -2.74
CA ALA A 128 10.86 20.34 -3.51
C ALA A 128 11.34 19.11 -4.30
N MET A 129 12.50 19.22 -4.98
CA MET A 129 13.10 18.09 -5.69
C MET A 129 13.47 16.95 -4.73
N PHE A 130 14.01 17.27 -3.56
CA PHE A 130 14.40 16.29 -2.56
C PHE A 130 13.19 15.61 -1.91
N ALA A 131 12.10 16.36 -1.70
CA ALA A 131 10.83 15.82 -1.21
C ALA A 131 10.22 14.86 -2.22
N GLU A 132 10.21 15.20 -3.52
CA GLU A 132 9.76 14.28 -4.58
C GLU A 132 10.61 13.01 -4.61
N LEU A 133 11.94 13.17 -4.62
CA LEU A 133 12.90 12.07 -4.58
C LEU A 133 12.66 11.15 -3.37
N SER A 134 12.45 11.74 -2.19
CA SER A 134 12.23 11.01 -0.95
C SER A 134 10.92 10.24 -0.94
N ASN A 135 9.84 10.85 -1.44
CA ASN A 135 8.54 10.21 -1.58
C ASN A 135 8.60 9.02 -2.55
N TYR A 136 9.33 9.17 -3.66
CA TYR A 136 9.55 8.12 -4.64
C TYR A 136 10.34 6.95 -4.03
N ALA A 137 11.47 7.25 -3.38
CA ALA A 137 12.31 6.25 -2.75
C ALA A 137 11.60 5.50 -1.61
N ARG A 138 10.74 6.18 -0.84
CA ARG A 138 9.94 5.57 0.22
C ARG A 138 9.10 4.39 -0.28
N LYS A 139 8.58 4.43 -1.52
CA LYS A 139 7.81 3.29 -2.07
C LYS A 139 8.69 2.06 -2.28
N ILE A 140 9.95 2.24 -2.67
CA ILE A 140 10.95 1.16 -2.73
C ILE A 140 11.27 0.68 -1.32
N ASP A 141 11.57 1.60 -0.40
CA ASP A 141 11.96 1.26 0.97
C ASP A 141 10.89 0.45 1.68
N SER A 142 9.63 0.90 1.64
CA SER A 142 8.49 0.17 2.21
C SER A 142 8.33 -1.23 1.62
N THR A 143 8.64 -1.39 0.33
CA THR A 143 8.54 -2.69 -0.37
C THR A 143 9.68 -3.63 0.02
N MET A 144 10.90 -3.11 0.19
CA MET A 144 12.10 -3.92 0.45
C MET A 144 12.42 -4.06 1.94
N GLN A 145 11.79 -3.31 2.83
CA GLN A 145 12.16 -3.32 4.24
C GLN A 145 11.72 -4.61 4.95
N LYS A 146 12.70 -5.40 5.41
CA LYS A 146 12.49 -6.67 6.14
C LYS A 146 13.09 -6.70 7.56
N ARG A 147 13.56 -5.55 8.08
CA ARG A 147 14.20 -5.48 9.41
C ARG A 147 13.21 -5.42 10.57
N TYR A 148 11.97 -5.03 10.33
CA TYR A 148 10.94 -4.92 11.36
C TYR A 148 10.14 -6.22 11.50
N GLN A 149 9.41 -6.33 12.61
CA GLN A 149 8.57 -7.48 12.92
C GLN A 149 7.33 -7.58 12.02
N VAL A 150 7.00 -6.54 11.26
CA VAL A 150 5.87 -6.49 10.34
C VAL A 150 6.21 -5.63 9.12
N SER A 151 5.57 -5.93 7.99
CA SER A 151 5.68 -5.13 6.77
C SER A 151 5.25 -3.69 7.00
N TRP A 152 5.98 -2.74 6.39
CA TRP A 152 5.57 -1.34 6.32
C TRP A 152 4.33 -1.13 5.46
N TRP A 153 4.10 -2.03 4.50
CA TRP A 153 2.84 -2.08 3.78
C TRP A 153 1.77 -2.72 4.65
N SER A 154 0.89 -1.87 5.16
CA SER A 154 -0.43 -2.23 5.66
C SER A 154 -1.49 -2.03 4.57
N ASP A 155 -2.71 -2.48 4.84
CA ASP A 155 -3.85 -2.29 3.94
C ASP A 155 -4.11 -0.81 3.68
N PHE A 156 -3.95 0.03 4.73
CA PHE A 156 -4.10 1.48 4.67
C PHE A 156 -3.04 2.12 3.77
N GLU A 157 -1.76 1.79 3.97
CA GLU A 157 -0.66 2.35 3.18
C GLU A 157 -0.79 1.97 1.69
N LEU A 158 -1.21 0.73 1.40
CA LEU A 158 -1.46 0.28 0.03
C LEU A 158 -2.71 0.96 -0.58
N ALA A 159 -3.73 1.30 0.20
CA ALA A 159 -4.88 2.10 -0.25
C ALA A 159 -4.47 3.50 -0.67
N LEU A 160 -3.68 4.20 0.15
CA LEU A 160 -3.16 5.51 -0.22
C LEU A 160 -2.24 5.43 -1.44
N ALA A 161 -1.33 4.45 -1.48
CA ALA A 161 -0.46 4.24 -2.63
C ALA A 161 -1.24 3.94 -3.91
N TRP A 162 -2.36 3.21 -3.83
CA TRP A 162 -3.22 2.98 -4.98
C TRP A 162 -3.84 4.28 -5.48
N VAL A 163 -4.40 5.11 -4.60
CA VAL A 163 -4.99 6.41 -4.98
C VAL A 163 -3.97 7.28 -5.73
N ASP A 164 -2.74 7.35 -5.21
CA ASP A 164 -1.65 8.13 -5.83
C ASP A 164 -1.27 7.65 -7.23
N HIS A 165 -1.47 6.36 -7.55
CA HIS A 165 -0.96 5.73 -8.78
C HIS A 165 -2.05 5.20 -9.71
N ALA A 166 -3.32 5.24 -9.31
CA ALA A 166 -4.43 4.62 -10.04
C ALA A 166 -4.55 5.15 -11.47
N SER A 167 -4.29 6.44 -11.69
CA SER A 167 -4.34 7.06 -13.02
C SER A 167 -3.33 6.45 -14.00
N ALA A 168 -2.16 6.03 -13.51
CA ALA A 168 -1.12 5.35 -14.28
C ALA A 168 -1.29 3.82 -14.31
N MET A 169 -2.21 3.26 -13.52
CA MET A 169 -2.44 1.81 -13.34
C MET A 169 -3.86 1.39 -13.75
N GLN A 170 -4.41 1.98 -14.80
CA GLN A 170 -5.74 1.59 -15.33
C GLN A 170 -5.73 0.15 -15.87
N THR A 171 -4.60 -0.26 -16.45
CA THR A 171 -4.34 -1.60 -16.95
C THR A 171 -3.26 -2.24 -16.09
N ILE A 172 -3.57 -3.35 -15.44
CA ILE A 172 -2.64 -4.10 -14.59
C ILE A 172 -2.30 -5.45 -15.22
N PRO A 173 -1.15 -6.06 -14.87
CA PRO A 173 -0.86 -7.43 -15.28
C PRO A 173 -1.93 -8.38 -14.73
N LYS A 174 -2.26 -9.43 -15.48
CA LYS A 174 -3.03 -10.53 -14.91
C LYS A 174 -2.17 -11.32 -13.95
N PHE A 175 -2.80 -11.76 -12.86
CA PHE A 175 -2.12 -12.52 -11.82
C PHE A 175 -2.68 -13.94 -11.70
N ARG A 176 -1.78 -14.88 -11.41
CA ARG A 176 -2.12 -16.26 -11.08
C ARG A 176 -1.47 -16.62 -9.75
N VAL A 177 -2.26 -17.12 -8.80
CA VAL A 177 -1.72 -17.68 -7.55
C VAL A 177 -1.22 -19.09 -7.83
N LEU A 178 -0.04 -19.45 -7.32
CA LEU A 178 0.58 -20.78 -7.50
C LEU A 178 0.60 -21.53 -6.16
N PRO A 179 -0.45 -22.32 -5.81
CA PRO A 179 -0.56 -23.04 -4.53
C PRO A 179 0.57 -24.03 -4.25
N GLU A 180 1.34 -24.43 -5.26
CA GLU A 180 2.52 -25.27 -5.13
C GLU A 180 3.78 -24.50 -4.68
N VAL A 181 3.77 -23.17 -4.75
CA VAL A 181 4.88 -22.30 -4.34
C VAL A 181 4.51 -21.59 -3.03
N ILE A 182 4.68 -22.32 -1.92
CA ILE A 182 4.37 -21.85 -0.57
C ILE A 182 5.65 -21.62 0.24
N SER A 183 5.62 -20.63 1.12
CA SER A 183 6.66 -20.39 2.12
C SER A 183 6.09 -19.89 3.44
N GLY A 184 6.74 -20.21 4.55
CA GLY A 184 6.38 -19.69 5.86
C GLY A 184 6.94 -18.29 6.12
N THR A 185 6.39 -17.61 7.12
CA THR A 185 7.02 -16.44 7.75
C THR A 185 8.44 -16.77 8.23
N ASP A 186 9.32 -15.78 8.17
CA ASP A 186 10.76 -15.82 8.47
C ASP A 186 11.62 -16.71 7.55
N GLN A 187 11.04 -17.25 6.48
CA GLN A 187 11.76 -18.03 5.47
C GLN A 187 12.10 -17.18 4.24
N VAL A 188 13.27 -17.45 3.64
CA VAL A 188 13.59 -16.96 2.30
C VAL A 188 12.64 -17.66 1.32
N PRO A 189 11.90 -16.90 0.50
CA PRO A 189 10.92 -17.50 -0.39
C PRO A 189 11.59 -18.37 -1.47
N PRO A 190 10.88 -19.36 -2.04
CA PRO A 190 11.39 -20.16 -3.16
C PRO A 190 11.54 -19.34 -4.45
N ARG A 191 10.73 -18.30 -4.65
CA ARG A 191 10.77 -17.41 -5.82
C ARG A 191 10.82 -15.94 -5.41
N THR A 192 11.43 -15.10 -6.25
CA THR A 192 11.34 -13.65 -6.09
C THR A 192 10.04 -13.13 -6.68
N GLY A 193 9.30 -12.30 -5.94
CA GLY A 193 8.07 -11.68 -6.39
C GLY A 193 7.10 -11.38 -5.25
N VAL A 194 5.82 -11.30 -5.60
CA VAL A 194 4.74 -10.98 -4.65
C VAL A 194 4.13 -12.24 -4.05
N TYR A 195 3.74 -12.14 -2.78
CA TYR A 195 3.14 -13.22 -2.01
C TYR A 195 1.83 -12.77 -1.35
N VAL A 196 0.83 -13.66 -1.38
CA VAL A 196 -0.47 -13.51 -0.71
C VAL A 196 -0.57 -14.52 0.43
N ALA A 197 -1.21 -14.13 1.54
CA ALA A 197 -1.47 -15.05 2.64
C ALA A 197 -2.51 -16.11 2.24
N VAL A 198 -2.31 -17.35 2.68
CA VAL A 198 -3.19 -18.49 2.37
C VAL A 198 -4.39 -18.55 3.32
N ASP A 199 -4.18 -18.19 4.58
CA ASP A 199 -5.13 -18.37 5.69
C ASP A 199 -5.75 -17.05 6.18
N ASP A 200 -5.35 -15.91 5.59
CA ASP A 200 -5.84 -14.59 5.96
C ASP A 200 -6.16 -13.75 4.72
N PRO A 201 -7.45 -13.59 4.34
CA PRO A 201 -7.84 -12.81 3.17
C PRO A 201 -7.65 -11.30 3.35
N HIS A 202 -7.36 -10.82 4.56
CA HIS A 202 -7.17 -9.41 4.88
C HIS A 202 -5.70 -9.04 5.10
N ALA A 203 -4.81 -10.02 5.16
CA ALA A 203 -3.38 -9.79 5.21
C ALA A 203 -2.90 -9.05 3.96
N SER A 204 -2.16 -7.97 4.20
CA SER A 204 -1.51 -7.21 3.13
C SER A 204 -0.48 -8.06 2.40
N LEU A 205 -0.48 -8.01 1.07
CA LEU A 205 0.51 -8.70 0.25
C LEU A 205 1.91 -8.14 0.54
N GLN A 206 2.94 -8.95 0.29
CA GLN A 206 4.32 -8.49 0.39
C GLN A 206 5.16 -8.94 -0.79
N PHE A 207 6.14 -8.11 -1.17
CA PHE A 207 7.22 -8.50 -2.07
C PHE A 207 8.34 -9.17 -1.27
N ALA A 208 8.92 -10.24 -1.80
CA ALA A 208 10.01 -10.98 -1.18
C ALA A 208 10.95 -11.54 -2.26
N TRP A 209 12.20 -11.84 -1.91
CA TRP A 209 13.21 -12.27 -2.88
C TRP A 209 14.14 -13.36 -2.33
N ASN A 210 14.73 -14.12 -3.24
CA ASN A 210 15.52 -15.31 -2.93
C ASN A 210 17.03 -15.15 -3.18
N GLY A 211 17.48 -14.01 -3.71
CA GLY A 211 18.89 -13.72 -3.94
C GLY A 211 19.69 -13.40 -2.67
N SER A 212 19.03 -13.15 -1.53
CA SER A 212 19.71 -12.96 -0.24
C SER A 212 18.83 -13.32 0.97
N PRO A 213 19.41 -13.64 2.15
CA PRO A 213 18.65 -13.90 3.37
C PRO A 213 17.78 -12.73 3.84
N HIS A 214 18.09 -11.52 3.39
CA HIS A 214 17.33 -10.31 3.71
C HIS A 214 15.99 -10.23 2.97
N GLY A 215 15.75 -11.09 1.98
CA GLY A 215 14.50 -11.14 1.21
C GLY A 215 13.42 -12.02 1.79
N LYS A 216 13.58 -12.47 3.04
CA LYS A 216 12.60 -13.34 3.72
C LYS A 216 11.21 -12.72 3.81
N LEU A 217 10.22 -13.59 3.87
CA LEU A 217 8.85 -13.22 4.23
C LEU A 217 8.81 -12.89 5.73
N ILE A 218 8.09 -11.84 6.10
CA ILE A 218 7.89 -11.43 7.50
C ILE A 218 6.41 -11.63 7.90
N PRO A 219 6.06 -11.53 9.19
CA PRO A 219 4.66 -11.57 9.62
C PRO A 219 3.78 -10.61 8.80
N SER A 220 2.55 -11.03 8.50
CA SER A 220 1.60 -10.21 7.76
C SER A 220 1.16 -9.01 8.58
N SER A 221 0.86 -7.90 7.90
CA SER A 221 0.06 -6.82 8.46
C SER A 221 -1.40 -7.09 8.09
N THR A 222 -2.22 -7.43 9.09
CA THR A 222 -3.64 -7.77 8.91
C THR A 222 -4.51 -7.05 9.92
N PHE A 223 -5.83 -7.05 9.71
CA PHE A 223 -6.75 -6.38 10.62
C PHE A 223 -6.84 -7.09 11.97
N ASN A 224 -6.85 -6.28 13.03
CA ASN A 224 -7.39 -6.69 14.31
C ASN A 224 -8.90 -6.40 14.38
N ASP A 225 -9.50 -6.55 15.54
CA ASP A 225 -10.94 -6.35 15.74
C ASP A 225 -11.42 -4.94 15.33
N LEU A 226 -10.62 -3.90 15.59
CA LEU A 226 -10.94 -2.52 15.18
C LEU A 226 -10.91 -2.38 13.66
N GLY A 227 -9.90 -2.94 12.99
CA GLY A 227 -9.79 -2.92 11.53
C GLY A 227 -10.92 -3.70 10.85
N LEU A 228 -11.31 -4.85 11.40
CA LEU A 228 -12.44 -5.64 10.93
C LEU A 228 -13.77 -4.90 11.13
N ALA A 229 -13.93 -4.22 12.28
CA ALA A 229 -15.10 -3.38 12.54
C ALA A 229 -15.18 -2.20 11.56
N ALA A 230 -14.06 -1.54 11.27
CA ALA A 230 -13.98 -0.45 10.29
C ALA A 230 -14.35 -0.95 8.88
N LEU A 231 -13.79 -2.09 8.46
CA LEU A 231 -14.15 -2.73 7.21
C LEU A 231 -15.65 -3.05 7.13
N ALA A 232 -16.23 -3.63 8.18
CA ALA A 232 -17.64 -4.00 8.20
C ALA A 232 -18.56 -2.76 8.13
N ALA A 233 -18.21 -1.68 8.83
CA ALA A 233 -19.01 -0.47 8.89
C ALA A 233 -18.91 0.38 7.61
N VAL A 234 -17.70 0.55 7.08
CA VAL A 234 -17.42 1.47 5.96
C VAL A 234 -17.52 0.75 4.61
N GLY A 235 -17.16 -0.53 4.56
CA GLY A 235 -17.09 -1.31 3.33
C GLY A 235 -15.78 -1.10 2.56
N ARG A 236 -15.35 -2.15 1.85
CA ARG A 236 -14.01 -2.22 1.22
C ARG A 236 -13.71 -1.08 0.24
N SER A 237 -14.67 -0.63 -0.55
CA SER A 237 -14.46 0.42 -1.54
C SER A 237 -14.30 1.82 -0.94
N ARG A 238 -14.73 2.03 0.31
CA ARG A 238 -14.69 3.33 1.01
C ARG A 238 -13.65 3.35 2.13
N LEU A 239 -13.28 2.18 2.63
CA LEU A 239 -12.30 2.03 3.71
C LEU A 239 -11.00 2.76 3.34
N TRP A 240 -10.51 3.58 4.27
CA TRP A 240 -9.31 4.44 4.16
C TRP A 240 -9.42 5.69 3.28
N ILE A 241 -10.31 5.71 2.29
CA ILE A 241 -10.37 6.81 1.31
C ILE A 241 -11.57 7.74 1.49
N ASP A 242 -12.67 7.24 2.06
CA ASP A 242 -13.85 8.06 2.38
C ASP A 242 -13.67 8.66 3.78
N GLU A 243 -13.12 9.87 3.84
CA GLU A 243 -12.85 10.60 5.07
C GLU A 243 -14.09 10.80 5.95
N ALA A 244 -15.26 11.03 5.34
CA ALA A 244 -16.50 11.24 6.05
C ALA A 244 -16.99 9.94 6.70
N ALA A 245 -17.04 8.84 5.94
CA ALA A 245 -17.43 7.55 6.48
C ALA A 245 -16.45 7.05 7.56
N MET A 246 -15.14 7.30 7.39
CA MET A 246 -14.14 6.97 8.41
C MET A 246 -14.29 7.83 9.66
N ARG A 247 -14.62 9.12 9.54
CA ARG A 247 -14.91 9.97 10.70
C ARG A 247 -16.15 9.50 11.44
N ASP A 248 -17.23 9.19 10.72
CA ASP A 248 -18.46 8.67 11.32
C ASP A 248 -18.19 7.37 12.08
N PHE A 249 -17.36 6.49 11.51
CA PHE A 249 -16.88 5.28 12.21
C PHE A 249 -16.14 5.62 13.51
N VAL A 250 -15.19 6.56 13.48
CA VAL A 250 -14.45 6.97 14.69
C VAL A 250 -15.41 7.50 15.76
N LEU A 251 -16.31 8.42 15.40
CA LEU A 251 -17.27 9.02 16.33
C LEU A 251 -18.19 7.98 16.97
N ALA A 252 -18.61 6.96 16.20
CA ALA A 252 -19.42 5.86 16.70
C ALA A 252 -18.65 4.88 17.62
N ASN A 253 -17.31 4.89 17.57
CA ASN A 253 -16.45 3.94 18.27
C ASN A 253 -15.48 4.61 19.26
N LEU A 254 -15.77 5.84 19.72
CA LEU A 254 -14.98 6.53 20.76
C LEU A 254 -14.96 5.81 22.12
N SER A 255 -15.77 4.76 22.31
CA SER A 255 -15.66 3.87 23.47
C SER A 255 -14.46 2.92 23.38
N ASN A 256 -13.86 2.74 22.20
CA ASN A 256 -12.62 1.98 22.03
C ASN A 256 -11.47 2.70 22.76
N PRO A 257 -10.76 2.06 23.70
CA PRO A 257 -9.72 2.70 24.50
C PRO A 257 -8.57 3.31 23.69
N ASP A 258 -8.17 2.67 22.59
CA ASP A 258 -7.07 3.15 21.75
C ASP A 258 -7.48 4.45 21.03
N LEU A 259 -8.69 4.49 20.48
CA LEU A 259 -9.23 5.72 19.87
C LEU A 259 -9.48 6.81 20.91
N ALA A 260 -10.01 6.45 22.08
CA ALA A 260 -10.36 7.38 23.14
C ALA A 260 -9.14 8.02 23.82
N SER A 261 -7.99 7.34 23.82
CA SER A 261 -6.76 7.85 24.44
C SER A 261 -5.89 8.66 23.49
N ASP A 262 -6.20 8.66 22.19
CA ASP A 262 -5.46 9.43 21.20
C ASP A 262 -5.73 10.94 21.34
N GLU A 263 -4.66 11.73 21.45
CA GLU A 263 -4.74 13.19 21.61
C GLU A 263 -5.47 13.87 20.44
N TYR A 264 -5.35 13.33 19.22
CA TYR A 264 -6.01 13.87 18.04
C TYR A 264 -7.53 13.65 18.08
N ALA A 265 -7.98 12.50 18.57
CA ALA A 265 -9.40 12.19 18.69
C ALA A 265 -10.09 13.12 19.70
N ASN A 266 -9.37 13.50 20.77
CA ASN A 266 -9.90 14.28 21.89
C ASN A 266 -9.88 15.80 21.71
N SER A 267 -9.06 16.32 20.79
CA SER A 267 -8.79 17.77 20.71
C SER A 267 -9.52 18.47 19.57
N SER A 268 -9.61 17.88 18.38
CA SER A 268 -10.39 18.35 17.20
C SER A 268 -10.10 17.42 16.01
N LEU A 269 -10.84 16.32 15.89
CA LEU A 269 -10.62 15.37 14.79
C LEU A 269 -10.97 16.00 13.42
N SER A 270 -9.94 16.27 12.61
CA SER A 270 -10.11 16.61 11.19
C SER A 270 -10.60 15.39 10.39
N LEU A 271 -11.49 15.63 9.42
CA LEU A 271 -11.98 14.60 8.48
C LEU A 271 -10.81 13.84 7.82
N ALA A 272 -9.83 14.58 7.30
CA ALA A 272 -8.67 14.02 6.60
C ALA A 272 -7.76 13.16 7.48
N LEU A 273 -7.84 13.29 8.81
CA LEU A 273 -7.04 12.51 9.73
C LEU A 273 -7.75 11.25 10.25
N ALA A 274 -9.07 11.13 10.08
CA ALA A 274 -9.84 9.99 10.58
C ALA A 274 -9.35 8.64 10.03
N PRO A 275 -9.06 8.49 8.71
CA PRO A 275 -8.48 7.25 8.20
C PRO A 275 -7.15 6.86 8.87
N SER A 276 -6.24 7.84 8.99
CA SER A 276 -4.91 7.64 9.58
C SER A 276 -4.98 7.30 11.08
N LEU A 277 -5.88 7.95 11.82
CA LEU A 277 -6.14 7.66 13.22
C LEU A 277 -6.56 6.19 13.41
N VAL A 278 -7.54 5.72 12.64
CA VAL A 278 -7.99 4.32 12.73
C VAL A 278 -6.87 3.38 12.32
N ALA A 279 -6.15 3.68 11.23
CA ALA A 279 -5.05 2.86 10.73
C ALA A 279 -3.93 2.66 11.76
N ARG A 280 -3.66 3.64 12.63
CA ARG A 280 -2.67 3.54 13.72
C ARG A 280 -2.94 2.36 14.66
N TYR A 281 -4.20 1.99 14.82
CA TYR A 281 -4.67 0.98 15.78
C TYR A 281 -5.41 -0.20 15.14
N ALA A 282 -5.57 -0.22 13.82
CA ALA A 282 -6.38 -1.23 13.12
C ALA A 282 -5.62 -2.50 12.72
N PHE A 283 -4.29 -2.54 12.92
CA PHE A 283 -3.44 -3.61 12.42
C PHE A 283 -2.79 -4.43 13.54
N THR A 284 -2.56 -5.70 13.24
CA THR A 284 -1.78 -6.62 14.06
C THR A 284 -0.86 -7.45 13.18
N ALA A 285 0.26 -7.88 13.75
CA ALA A 285 1.21 -8.75 13.06
C ALA A 285 0.85 -10.22 13.29
N ARG A 286 0.72 -11.02 12.22
CA ARG A 286 0.45 -12.47 12.33
C ARG A 286 1.40 -13.29 11.46
N PRO A 287 2.08 -14.32 12.01
CA PRO A 287 2.72 -15.33 11.20
C PRO A 287 1.69 -16.07 10.33
N THR A 288 2.02 -16.35 9.07
CA THR A 288 1.12 -16.98 8.10
C THR A 288 1.91 -17.79 7.07
N HIS A 289 1.20 -18.59 6.28
CA HIS A 289 1.71 -19.21 5.08
C HIS A 289 1.45 -18.30 3.87
N TRP A 290 2.48 -18.15 3.05
CA TRP A 290 2.50 -17.28 1.91
C TRP A 290 2.52 -18.09 0.63
N CYS A 291 1.70 -17.70 -0.34
CA CYS A 291 1.60 -18.30 -1.66
C CYS A 291 2.07 -17.30 -2.72
N PHE A 292 2.86 -17.78 -3.69
CA PHE A 292 3.39 -16.93 -4.75
C PHE A 292 2.29 -16.44 -5.69
N VAL A 293 2.34 -15.15 -6.02
CA VAL A 293 1.47 -14.49 -6.99
C VAL A 293 2.29 -14.25 -8.26
N GLU A 294 2.10 -15.06 -9.28
CA GLU A 294 2.79 -14.95 -10.56
C GLU A 294 2.14 -13.92 -11.48
N ILE A 295 2.96 -13.13 -12.18
CA ILE A 295 2.50 -12.34 -13.34
C ILE A 295 2.33 -13.29 -14.52
N VAL A 296 1.15 -13.28 -15.15
CA VAL A 296 0.93 -13.98 -16.41
C VAL A 296 1.53 -13.15 -17.53
N GLU A 297 2.63 -13.63 -18.11
CA GLU A 297 3.42 -12.90 -19.10
C GLU A 297 2.57 -12.49 -20.32
N GLY A 298 2.65 -11.21 -20.69
CA GLY A 298 1.93 -10.65 -21.84
C GLY A 298 0.41 -10.46 -21.65
N GLU A 299 -0.15 -10.90 -20.52
CA GLU A 299 -1.56 -10.76 -20.23
C GLU A 299 -1.83 -9.61 -19.25
N PHE A 300 -2.80 -8.77 -19.62
CA PHE A 300 -3.22 -7.61 -18.84
C PHE A 300 -4.75 -7.59 -18.70
N GLU A 301 -5.24 -6.90 -17.68
CA GLU A 301 -6.66 -6.68 -17.42
C GLU A 301 -6.92 -5.23 -17.00
N SER A 302 -8.09 -4.70 -17.36
CA SER A 302 -8.53 -3.37 -16.94
C SER A 302 -9.09 -3.41 -15.52
N ILE A 303 -8.71 -2.45 -14.68
CA ILE A 303 -9.25 -2.36 -13.31
C ILE A 303 -10.77 -2.18 -13.31
N GLU A 304 -11.33 -1.44 -14.26
CA GLU A 304 -12.78 -1.26 -14.38
C GLU A 304 -13.49 -2.59 -14.66
N GLU A 305 -12.91 -3.42 -15.54
CA GLU A 305 -13.41 -4.76 -15.83
C GLU A 305 -13.32 -5.65 -14.58
N VAL A 306 -12.23 -5.56 -13.81
CA VAL A 306 -12.09 -6.33 -12.58
C VAL A 306 -13.11 -5.90 -11.53
N GLU A 307 -13.33 -4.60 -11.35
CA GLU A 307 -14.31 -4.07 -10.39
C GLU A 307 -15.76 -4.43 -10.76
N THR A 308 -16.08 -4.45 -12.05
CA THR A 308 -17.43 -4.81 -12.56
C THR A 308 -17.66 -6.32 -12.62
N SER A 309 -16.62 -7.11 -12.87
CA SER A 309 -16.70 -8.59 -12.98
C SER A 309 -16.64 -9.29 -11.63
N THR A 310 -16.22 -8.61 -10.57
CA THR A 310 -16.21 -9.17 -9.22
C THR A 310 -17.63 -9.18 -8.70
N PRO A 311 -18.18 -10.31 -8.22
CA PRO A 311 -19.48 -10.33 -7.58
C PRO A 311 -19.38 -9.49 -6.30
N SER A 312 -19.74 -8.22 -6.44
CA SER A 312 -19.79 -7.25 -5.37
C SER A 312 -20.67 -7.80 -4.24
N ALA A 313 -20.35 -7.42 -3.00
CA ALA A 313 -21.05 -7.79 -1.77
C ALA A 313 -22.55 -7.41 -1.77
N THR A 314 -23.07 -6.88 -2.87
CA THR A 314 -24.49 -6.78 -3.21
C THR A 314 -25.23 -8.12 -3.30
N ARG A 315 -24.56 -9.27 -3.34
CA ARG A 315 -25.27 -10.58 -3.28
C ARG A 315 -26.02 -10.79 -1.96
N ALA A 316 -25.51 -10.25 -0.85
CA ALA A 316 -26.16 -10.36 0.46
C ALA A 316 -27.49 -9.58 0.56
N THR A 317 -27.77 -8.67 -0.37
CA THR A 317 -28.99 -7.85 -0.39
C THR A 317 -29.95 -8.19 -1.54
N GLN A 318 -29.64 -9.18 -2.38
CA GLN A 318 -30.58 -9.62 -3.42
C GLN A 318 -31.80 -10.30 -2.79
N ARG A 319 -32.96 -9.68 -3.01
CA ARG A 319 -34.28 -10.16 -2.61
C ARG A 319 -34.98 -10.77 -3.83
N PHE A 320 -35.40 -12.02 -3.72
CA PHE A 320 -36.11 -12.75 -4.78
C PHE A 320 -37.55 -12.99 -4.34
N GLN A 321 -38.53 -12.71 -5.21
CA GLN A 321 -39.92 -13.01 -4.92
C GLN A 321 -40.19 -14.51 -5.15
N ALA A 322 -41.25 -15.03 -4.53
CA ALA A 322 -41.78 -16.33 -4.93
C ALA A 322 -42.14 -16.33 -6.43
N GLY A 323 -41.73 -17.38 -7.14
CA GLY A 323 -41.86 -17.53 -8.59
C GLY A 323 -40.64 -17.09 -9.39
N ASP A 324 -39.73 -16.30 -8.83
CA ASP A 324 -38.49 -15.92 -9.52
C ASP A 324 -37.59 -17.14 -9.71
N LYS A 325 -36.88 -17.20 -10.85
CA LYS A 325 -35.89 -18.26 -11.11
C LYS A 325 -34.57 -17.95 -10.41
N CYS A 326 -34.04 -18.93 -9.68
CA CYS A 326 -32.76 -18.87 -9.02
C CYS A 326 -31.63 -18.64 -10.04
N GLN A 327 -30.92 -17.52 -9.92
CA GLN A 327 -29.82 -17.20 -10.82
C GLN A 327 -28.49 -17.83 -10.39
N ASN A 328 -28.34 -18.18 -9.10
CA ASN A 328 -27.09 -18.72 -8.56
C ASN A 328 -27.41 -19.88 -7.62
N SER A 329 -26.92 -21.10 -7.90
CA SER A 329 -27.12 -22.22 -6.98
C SER A 329 -26.50 -21.91 -5.61
N GLY A 330 -27.22 -22.21 -4.53
CA GLY A 330 -26.76 -21.96 -3.16
C GLY A 330 -27.88 -22.01 -2.12
N TYR A 331 -27.54 -21.76 -0.86
CA TYR A 331 -28.49 -21.69 0.25
C TYR A 331 -29.16 -20.31 0.30
N TYR A 332 -30.48 -20.35 0.43
CA TYR A 332 -31.33 -19.19 0.62
C TYR A 332 -32.27 -19.44 1.80
N PHE A 333 -32.76 -18.37 2.42
CA PHE A 333 -33.78 -18.45 3.45
C PHE A 333 -34.84 -17.36 3.23
N THR A 334 -36.00 -17.52 3.87
CA THR A 334 -37.08 -16.53 3.88
C THR A 334 -37.54 -16.26 5.31
N PRO A 335 -37.60 -14.98 5.76
CA PRO A 335 -38.15 -14.63 7.07
C PRO A 335 -39.62 -15.01 7.24
N ALA A 336 -40.33 -15.28 6.13
CA ALA A 336 -41.74 -15.64 6.13
C ALA A 336 -42.02 -16.98 6.85
N ARG A 337 -41.00 -17.83 7.02
CA ARG A 337 -41.09 -19.12 7.72
C ARG A 337 -39.80 -19.43 8.50
N LEU A 338 -39.93 -19.82 9.75
CA LEU A 338 -38.83 -20.34 10.57
C LEU A 338 -38.23 -21.60 9.94
N GLU A 339 -36.90 -21.74 10.01
CA GLU A 339 -36.15 -22.88 9.44
C GLU A 339 -36.37 -23.09 7.93
N SER A 340 -36.59 -21.99 7.19
CA SER A 340 -36.80 -22.03 5.74
C SER A 340 -35.52 -22.17 4.90
N ARG A 341 -34.35 -22.23 5.55
CA ARG A 341 -33.05 -22.34 4.88
C ARG A 341 -33.02 -23.59 4.01
N ARG A 342 -32.81 -23.40 2.71
CA ARG A 342 -32.73 -24.49 1.73
C ARG A 342 -31.79 -24.11 0.59
N ARG A 343 -31.12 -25.12 0.04
CA ARG A 343 -30.35 -25.01 -1.19
C ARG A 343 -31.25 -25.02 -2.43
N PHE A 344 -31.05 -24.05 -3.30
CA PHE A 344 -31.67 -23.92 -4.62
C PHE A 344 -30.64 -24.15 -5.71
N GLU A 345 -31.07 -24.75 -6.81
CA GLU A 345 -30.23 -24.92 -8.00
C GLU A 345 -30.55 -23.88 -9.08
N HIS A 346 -29.59 -23.63 -9.99
CA HIS A 346 -29.75 -22.64 -11.04
C HIS A 346 -30.97 -22.95 -11.92
N GLY A 347 -31.85 -21.97 -12.07
CA GLY A 347 -33.11 -22.07 -12.80
C GLY A 347 -34.29 -22.62 -11.99
N GLU A 348 -34.07 -23.09 -10.76
CA GLU A 348 -35.14 -23.51 -9.84
C GLU A 348 -35.99 -22.30 -9.41
N ALA A 349 -37.31 -22.44 -9.38
CA ALA A 349 -38.20 -21.35 -8.96
C ALA A 349 -38.29 -21.28 -7.43
N PHE A 350 -38.22 -20.07 -6.87
CA PHE A 350 -38.42 -19.86 -5.45
C PHE A 350 -39.89 -20.15 -5.06
N PRO A 351 -40.16 -21.04 -4.09
CA PRO A 351 -41.52 -21.39 -3.72
C PRO A 351 -42.17 -20.29 -2.90
N ASP A 352 -43.48 -20.16 -3.03
CA ASP A 352 -44.28 -19.35 -2.11
C ASP A 352 -44.51 -20.14 -0.82
N VAL A 353 -44.27 -19.53 0.34
CA VAL A 353 -44.57 -20.13 1.64
C VAL A 353 -45.70 -19.36 2.29
N GLU A 354 -46.72 -20.08 2.74
CA GLU A 354 -47.83 -19.47 3.48
C GLU A 354 -47.30 -18.81 4.76
N SER A 355 -47.45 -17.49 4.84
CA SER A 355 -47.03 -16.69 5.98
C SER A 355 -48.11 -15.67 6.34
N SER A 356 -48.32 -15.46 7.63
CA SER A 356 -49.20 -14.41 8.15
C SER A 356 -48.60 -13.00 8.01
N TYR A 357 -47.36 -12.89 7.53
CA TYR A 357 -46.54 -11.66 7.57
C TYR A 357 -46.35 -10.96 6.22
N GLY A 358 -47.04 -11.40 5.15
CA GLY A 358 -47.01 -10.78 3.82
C GLY A 358 -46.38 -11.67 2.74
N LYS A 359 -45.90 -11.04 1.64
CA LYS A 359 -45.33 -11.75 0.48
C LYS A 359 -44.03 -12.49 0.83
N THR A 360 -43.85 -13.68 0.27
CA THR A 360 -42.62 -14.47 0.41
C THR A 360 -41.44 -13.83 -0.32
N ILE A 361 -40.39 -13.50 0.42
CA ILE A 361 -39.13 -12.97 -0.12
C ILE A 361 -37.98 -13.86 0.31
N TRP A 362 -37.30 -14.44 -0.67
CA TRP A 362 -36.09 -15.24 -0.50
C TRP A 362 -34.83 -14.37 -0.53
N GLN A 363 -33.88 -14.70 0.34
CA GLN A 363 -32.63 -13.96 0.54
C GLN A 363 -31.46 -14.95 0.51
N TRP A 364 -30.33 -14.52 -0.07
CA TRP A 364 -29.11 -15.31 -0.08
C TRP A 364 -28.59 -15.51 1.35
N ASP A 365 -28.29 -16.76 1.73
CA ASP A 365 -27.65 -17.03 3.01
C ASP A 365 -26.14 -16.78 2.90
N THR A 366 -25.57 -16.00 3.81
CA THR A 366 -24.11 -15.80 3.82
C THR A 366 -23.35 -17.07 4.23
N GLN A 367 -24.01 -18.00 4.94
CA GLN A 367 -23.49 -19.33 5.23
C GLN A 367 -23.95 -20.29 4.13
N GLN A 368 -23.01 -20.88 3.39
CA GLN A 368 -23.27 -21.75 2.23
C GLN A 368 -22.96 -23.24 2.48
N ASP A 369 -22.68 -23.59 3.73
CA ASP A 369 -22.31 -24.96 4.17
C ASP A 369 -23.50 -25.74 4.76
#